data_AF-A0A346XTD7-F1
#
_entry.id   AF-A0A346XTD7-F1
#
_cell.length_a   1.000
_cell.length_b   1.000
_cell.length_c   1.000
_cell.angle_alpha   90.00
_cell.angle_beta   90.00
_cell.angle_gamma   90.00
#
_symmetry.space_group_name_H-M   'P 1'
#
loop_
_entity.id
_entity.type
_entity.pdbx_description
1 polymer ?
#
loop_
_entity_poly.entity_id
_entity_poly.type
_entity_poly.pdbx_seq_one_letter_code
_entity_poly.pdbx_strand_id
1 'polypeptide(L)'
;MARAVASRQPDRVLDVGCGSGALLHEVLLAVPTARGRGIDVDPVATERAARAARTLGLADRVTHDPVDAGRSTLRADAVLCVGSSHAVGGLKGLLHDVDADTMLVGEGFWYGSQPLAWRDVFGPLPEGLGGLVDRAHVAGWTVIGAEASDPWEWDAFERAWGDGVRRSHLPGAAAFADSRWDAYARGYRGRLGFGWLLLQR
;
A
#
# COMPACT_ATOMS: atom_id res chain seq x y z
N MET A 1 6.06 -5.84 -8.30
CA MET A 1 4.58 -5.66 -8.27
C MET A 1 4.04 -4.73 -9.36
N ALA A 2 4.53 -3.48 -9.55
CA ALA A 2 4.06 -2.59 -10.63
C ALA A 2 4.06 -3.22 -12.03
N ARG A 3 5.12 -3.96 -12.38
CA ARG A 3 5.19 -4.70 -13.67
C ARG A 3 4.06 -5.72 -13.85
N ALA A 4 3.63 -6.37 -12.77
CA ALA A 4 2.55 -7.35 -12.84
C ALA A 4 1.22 -6.67 -13.19
N VAL A 5 0.93 -5.53 -12.58
CA VAL A 5 -0.22 -4.68 -12.95
C VAL A 5 -0.07 -4.15 -14.37
N ALA A 6 1.09 -3.60 -14.72
CA ALA A 6 1.36 -3.06 -16.06
C ALA A 6 1.20 -4.10 -17.17
N SER A 7 1.50 -5.38 -16.89
CA SER A 7 1.30 -6.49 -17.84
C SER A 7 -0.18 -6.77 -18.16
N ARG A 8 -1.12 -6.11 -17.48
CA ARG A 8 -2.56 -6.14 -17.77
C ARG A 8 -2.99 -5.00 -18.71
N GLN A 9 -2.07 -4.09 -19.03
CA GLN A 9 -2.29 -2.94 -19.91
C GLN A 9 -3.55 -2.10 -19.53
N PRO A 10 -3.68 -1.65 -18.27
CA PRO A 10 -4.81 -0.82 -17.87
C PRO A 10 -4.76 0.55 -18.55
N ASP A 11 -5.91 1.08 -18.98
CA ASP A 11 -6.00 2.45 -19.49
C ASP A 11 -6.08 3.46 -18.34
N ARG A 12 -6.73 3.10 -17.23
CA ARG A 12 -6.87 3.91 -16.02
C ARG A 12 -6.37 3.16 -14.80
N VAL A 13 -5.53 3.82 -14.02
CA VAL A 13 -5.00 3.32 -12.75
C VAL A 13 -5.38 4.26 -11.61
N LEU A 14 -5.98 3.73 -10.55
CA LEU A 14 -6.24 4.45 -9.30
C LEU A 14 -5.33 3.92 -8.20
N ASP A 15 -4.66 4.80 -7.47
CA ASP A 15 -3.84 4.45 -6.30
C ASP A 15 -4.45 5.05 -5.03
N VAL A 16 -4.93 4.18 -4.14
CA VAL A 16 -5.66 4.51 -2.91
C VAL A 16 -4.67 4.60 -1.74
N GLY A 17 -4.55 5.79 -1.15
CA GLY A 17 -3.48 6.07 -0.18
C GLY A 17 -2.12 6.10 -0.87
N CYS A 18 -2.02 6.89 -1.95
CA CYS A 18 -0.89 6.83 -2.86
C CYS A 18 0.44 7.29 -2.24
N GLY A 19 0.42 8.01 -1.10
CA GLY A 19 1.62 8.56 -0.49
C GLY A 19 2.42 9.42 -1.47
N SER A 20 3.66 9.01 -1.76
CA SER A 20 4.52 9.68 -2.76
C SER A 20 4.18 9.35 -4.22
N GLY A 21 3.19 8.50 -4.48
CA GLY A 21 2.77 8.06 -5.81
C GLY A 21 3.75 7.13 -6.52
N ALA A 22 4.80 6.67 -5.84
CA ALA A 22 5.90 5.94 -6.48
C ALA A 22 5.43 4.71 -7.27
N LEU A 23 4.54 3.90 -6.68
CA LEU A 23 4.05 2.68 -7.31
C LEU A 23 3.16 2.99 -8.52
N LEU A 24 2.26 3.97 -8.40
CA LEU A 24 1.48 4.48 -9.53
C LEU A 24 2.38 4.96 -10.67
N HIS A 25 3.43 5.74 -10.36
CA HIS A 25 4.36 6.25 -11.36
C HIS A 25 5.11 5.12 -12.08
N GLU A 26 5.53 4.08 -11.36
CA GLU A 26 6.15 2.89 -11.97
C GLU A 26 5.22 2.20 -12.96
N VAL A 27 3.92 2.07 -12.64
CA VAL A 27 2.93 1.50 -13.57
C VAL A 27 2.79 2.38 -14.81
N LEU A 28 2.67 3.70 -14.65
CA LEU A 28 2.50 4.63 -15.77
C LEU A 28 3.74 4.75 -16.67
N LEU A 29 4.94 4.57 -16.11
CA LEU A 29 6.18 4.48 -16.89
C LEU A 29 6.20 3.19 -17.72
N ALA A 30 5.69 2.09 -17.18
CA ALA A 30 5.60 0.80 -17.87
C ALA A 30 4.46 0.71 -18.89
N VAL A 31 3.41 1.55 -18.75
CA VAL A 31 2.26 1.62 -19.67
C VAL A 31 2.08 3.07 -20.17
N PRO A 32 2.77 3.45 -21.27
CA PRO A 32 2.78 4.84 -21.75
C PRO A 32 1.41 5.42 -22.17
N THR A 33 0.43 4.56 -22.45
CA THR A 33 -0.95 4.96 -22.79
C THR A 33 -1.83 5.18 -21.56
N ALA A 34 -1.45 4.62 -20.41
CA ALA A 34 -2.26 4.68 -19.20
C ALA A 34 -2.34 6.10 -18.63
N ARG A 35 -3.44 6.40 -17.93
CA ARG A 35 -3.62 7.57 -17.09
C ARG A 35 -3.78 7.14 -15.64
N GLY A 36 -3.27 7.94 -14.72
CA GLY A 36 -3.28 7.65 -13.29
C GLY A 36 -4.05 8.67 -12.48
N ARG A 37 -4.59 8.24 -11.35
CA ARG A 37 -5.06 9.10 -10.27
C ARG A 37 -4.55 8.54 -8.95
N GLY A 38 -3.78 9.32 -8.21
CA GLY A 38 -3.44 9.04 -6.83
C GLY A 38 -4.35 9.80 -5.89
N ILE A 39 -4.85 9.15 -4.83
CA ILE A 39 -5.57 9.82 -3.76
C ILE A 39 -4.90 9.54 -2.42
N ASP A 40 -4.79 10.55 -1.58
CA ASP A 40 -4.29 10.42 -0.22
C ASP A 40 -4.93 11.49 0.67
N VAL A 41 -5.04 11.25 1.98
CA VAL A 41 -5.58 12.26 2.91
C VAL A 41 -4.55 13.32 3.25
N ASP A 42 -3.26 13.01 3.10
CA ASP A 42 -2.17 13.92 3.42
C ASP A 42 -1.83 14.83 2.22
N PRO A 43 -2.14 16.14 2.29
CA PRO A 43 -1.82 17.07 1.21
C PRO A 43 -0.32 17.21 0.94
N VAL A 44 0.54 16.99 1.95
CA VAL A 44 1.99 17.04 1.79
C VAL A 44 2.47 15.84 0.97
N ALA A 45 1.87 14.67 1.19
CA ALA A 45 2.17 13.47 0.39
C ALA A 45 1.76 13.67 -1.08
N THR A 46 0.54 14.16 -1.33
CA THR A 46 0.05 14.40 -2.70
C THR A 46 0.86 15.47 -3.42
N GLU A 47 1.32 16.52 -2.74
CA GLU A 47 2.18 17.54 -3.34
C GLU A 47 3.55 16.96 -3.74
N ARG A 48 4.13 16.12 -2.87
CA ARG A 48 5.38 15.40 -3.17
C ARG A 48 5.19 14.47 -4.36
N ALA A 49 4.08 13.74 -4.43
CA ALA A 49 3.75 12.86 -5.55
C ALA A 49 3.60 13.63 -6.87
N ALA A 50 2.91 14.77 -6.85
CA ALA A 50 2.79 15.65 -8.02
C ALA A 50 4.15 16.19 -8.47
N ARG A 51 5.05 16.52 -7.54
CA ARG A 51 6.42 16.96 -7.86
C ARG A 51 7.24 15.86 -8.50
N ALA A 52 7.19 14.64 -7.95
CA ALA A 52 7.86 13.47 -8.51
C ALA A 52 7.35 13.17 -9.94
N ALA A 53 6.02 13.21 -10.15
CA ALA A 53 5.43 13.02 -11.47
C ALA A 53 5.93 14.03 -12.50
N ARG A 54 6.10 15.31 -12.12
CA ARG A 54 6.72 16.32 -13.00
C ARG A 54 8.15 15.97 -13.38
N THR A 55 8.97 15.57 -12.40
CA THR A 55 10.36 15.13 -12.65
C THR A 55 10.43 13.92 -13.57
N LEU A 56 9.44 13.03 -13.51
CA LEU A 56 9.34 11.83 -14.34
C LEU A 56 8.66 12.07 -15.70
N GLY A 57 8.22 13.31 -16.02
CA GLY A 57 7.51 13.60 -17.27
C GLY A 57 6.09 13.01 -17.34
N LEU A 58 5.47 12.71 -16.20
CA LEU A 58 4.14 12.09 -16.11
C LEU A 58 3.01 13.10 -15.89
N ALA A 59 3.32 14.38 -15.68
CA ALA A 59 2.36 15.38 -15.20
C ALA A 59 1.08 15.51 -16.05
N ASP A 60 1.15 15.25 -17.37
CA ASP A 60 -0.01 15.33 -18.26
C ASP A 60 -0.95 14.10 -18.19
N ARG A 61 -0.51 13.05 -17.47
CA ARG A 61 -1.17 11.74 -17.42
C ARG A 61 -1.54 11.30 -16.01
N VAL A 62 -1.15 12.04 -14.97
CA VAL A 62 -1.44 11.68 -13.58
C VAL A 62 -1.85 12.89 -12.73
N THR A 63 -2.91 12.72 -11.94
CA THR A 63 -3.31 13.67 -10.89
C THR A 63 -3.09 13.06 -9.51
N HIS A 64 -2.90 13.92 -8.51
CA HIS A 64 -2.78 13.51 -7.11
C HIS A 64 -3.68 14.42 -6.27
N ASP A 65 -4.72 13.86 -5.67
CA ASP A 65 -5.76 14.63 -4.99
C ASP A 65 -5.72 14.39 -3.47
N PRO A 66 -5.68 15.45 -2.63
CA PRO A 66 -5.75 15.32 -1.19
C PRO A 66 -7.21 15.08 -0.75
N VAL A 67 -7.66 13.84 -0.78
CA VAL A 67 -9.05 13.44 -0.51
C VAL A 67 -9.15 12.21 0.39
N ASP A 68 -10.25 12.12 1.11
CA ASP A 68 -10.62 10.94 1.89
C ASP A 68 -11.08 9.80 0.96
N ALA A 69 -10.33 8.70 0.96
CA ALA A 69 -10.65 7.53 0.16
C ALA A 69 -12.00 6.90 0.56
N GLY A 70 -12.38 6.93 1.84
CA GLY A 70 -13.65 6.41 2.32
C GLY A 70 -14.87 7.21 1.84
N ARG A 71 -14.65 8.36 1.19
CA ARG A 71 -15.68 9.21 0.57
C ARG A 71 -15.52 9.32 -0.94
N SER A 72 -14.63 8.54 -1.53
CA SER A 72 -14.26 8.59 -2.94
C SER A 72 -14.81 7.38 -3.68
N THR A 73 -15.12 7.56 -4.97
CA THR A 73 -15.41 6.43 -5.86
C THR A 73 -14.12 5.68 -6.18
N LEU A 74 -14.07 4.38 -5.88
CA LEU A 74 -12.90 3.53 -6.07
C LEU A 74 -13.03 2.71 -7.37
N ARG A 75 -12.98 3.40 -8.51
CA ARG A 75 -13.20 2.80 -9.83
C ARG A 75 -12.09 3.14 -10.81
N ALA A 76 -11.49 2.11 -11.40
CA ALA A 76 -10.49 2.19 -12.47
C ALA A 76 -10.32 0.81 -13.11
N ASP A 77 -9.59 0.70 -14.21
CA ASP A 77 -9.34 -0.62 -14.83
C ASP A 77 -8.34 -1.41 -13.97
N ALA A 78 -7.37 -0.71 -13.34
CA ALA A 78 -6.53 -1.22 -12.28
C ALA A 78 -6.57 -0.35 -11.01
N VAL A 79 -6.67 -0.98 -9.84
CA VAL A 79 -6.59 -0.30 -8.53
C VAL A 79 -5.38 -0.78 -7.74
N LEU A 80 -4.65 0.15 -7.12
CA LEU A 80 -3.56 -0.12 -6.19
C LEU A 80 -4.03 0.31 -4.79
N CYS A 81 -3.83 -0.53 -3.78
CA CYS A 81 -4.02 -0.17 -2.38
C CYS A 81 -3.01 -0.94 -1.54
N VAL A 82 -1.94 -0.26 -1.13
CA VAL A 82 -0.77 -0.88 -0.51
C VAL A 82 -0.52 -0.23 0.85
N GLY A 83 -0.80 -0.96 1.93
CA GLY A 83 -0.63 -0.48 3.30
C GLY A 83 -1.68 0.56 3.73
N SER A 84 -2.75 0.72 2.97
CA SER A 84 -3.72 1.82 3.11
C SER A 84 -5.19 1.38 3.17
N SER A 85 -5.46 0.07 3.28
CA SER A 85 -6.83 -0.47 3.28
C SER A 85 -7.71 0.12 4.39
N HIS A 86 -7.12 0.53 5.52
CA HIS A 86 -7.79 1.19 6.63
C HIS A 86 -8.51 2.48 6.21
N ALA A 87 -8.06 3.15 5.14
CA ALA A 87 -8.71 4.34 4.60
C ALA A 87 -10.09 4.07 3.98
N VAL A 88 -10.41 2.80 3.71
CA VAL A 88 -11.64 2.37 3.05
C VAL A 88 -12.34 1.24 3.83
N GLY A 89 -12.29 1.30 5.16
CA GLY A 89 -12.94 0.31 6.03
C GLY A 89 -12.15 -0.99 6.22
N GLY A 90 -10.83 -0.96 5.95
CA GLY A 90 -9.93 -2.11 6.05
C GLY A 90 -10.02 -3.03 4.83
N LEU A 91 -9.26 -4.14 4.86
CA LEU A 91 -9.22 -5.11 3.76
C LEU A 91 -10.61 -5.57 3.31
N LYS A 92 -11.55 -5.77 4.24
CA LYS A 92 -12.91 -6.17 3.90
C LYS A 92 -13.63 -5.11 3.07
N GLY A 93 -13.58 -3.84 3.49
CA GLY A 93 -14.20 -2.74 2.74
C GLY A 93 -13.56 -2.59 1.37
N LEU A 94 -12.23 -2.57 1.32
CA LEU A 94 -11.47 -2.52 0.05
C LEU A 94 -11.90 -3.61 -0.95
N LEU A 95 -11.98 -4.88 -0.51
CA LEU A 95 -12.32 -6.00 -1.40
C LEU A 95 -13.76 -5.94 -1.93
N HIS A 96 -14.66 -5.24 -1.25
CA HIS A 96 -16.07 -5.12 -1.67
C HIS A 96 -16.37 -3.83 -2.43
N ASP A 97 -15.72 -2.72 -2.06
CA ASP A 97 -16.08 -1.38 -2.54
C ASP A 97 -15.35 -0.98 -3.82
N VAL A 98 -14.28 -1.70 -4.19
CA VAL A 98 -13.53 -1.47 -5.42
C VAL A 98 -14.23 -2.05 -6.65
N ASP A 99 -14.35 -1.23 -7.68
CA ASP A 99 -14.79 -1.60 -9.04
C ASP A 99 -13.58 -1.53 -10.00
N ALA A 100 -12.94 -2.68 -10.22
CA ALA A 100 -11.79 -2.82 -11.11
C ALA A 100 -11.66 -4.23 -11.67
N ASP A 101 -11.00 -4.36 -12.83
CA ASP A 101 -10.67 -5.65 -13.44
C ASP A 101 -9.43 -6.27 -12.77
N THR A 102 -8.47 -5.42 -12.39
CA THR A 102 -7.24 -5.81 -11.68
C THR A 102 -7.09 -5.00 -10.40
N MET A 103 -6.70 -5.65 -9.30
CA MET A 103 -6.33 -4.95 -8.08
C MET A 103 -5.02 -5.49 -7.51
N LEU A 104 -4.11 -4.58 -7.15
CA LEU A 104 -2.93 -4.90 -6.34
C LEU A 104 -3.18 -4.47 -4.90
N VAL A 105 -3.18 -5.45 -3.99
CA VAL A 105 -3.35 -5.21 -2.56
C VAL A 105 -2.04 -5.49 -1.83
N GLY A 106 -1.59 -4.54 -1.02
CA GLY A 106 -0.53 -4.75 -0.03
C GLY A 106 -1.11 -4.70 1.37
N GLU A 107 -1.03 -5.77 2.14
CA GLU A 107 -1.70 -5.86 3.45
C GLU A 107 -0.88 -6.63 4.49
N GLY A 108 -0.98 -6.23 5.75
CA GLY A 108 -0.33 -6.90 6.87
C GLY A 108 -1.00 -8.23 7.22
N PHE A 109 -0.22 -9.19 7.68
CA PHE A 109 -0.70 -10.44 8.27
C PHE A 109 0.24 -10.90 9.39
N TRP A 110 -0.18 -11.84 10.23
CA TRP A 110 0.69 -12.45 11.24
C TRP A 110 1.14 -13.86 10.83
N TYR A 111 2.43 -14.16 10.99
CA TYR A 111 2.94 -15.52 10.98
C TYR A 111 2.46 -16.22 12.26
N GLY A 112 1.34 -16.93 12.16
CA GLY A 112 0.59 -17.51 13.28
C GLY A 112 -0.38 -16.51 13.92
N SER A 113 -0.89 -16.86 15.10
CA SER A 113 -1.86 -16.02 15.81
C SER A 113 -1.31 -14.64 16.18
N GLN A 114 -2.10 -13.59 15.97
CA GLN A 114 -1.74 -12.24 16.39
C GLN A 114 -1.45 -12.16 17.90
N PRO A 115 -0.29 -11.62 18.30
CA PRO A 115 0.00 -11.40 19.72
C PRO A 115 -0.86 -10.27 20.28
N LEU A 116 -1.45 -10.47 21.47
CA LEU A 116 -2.31 -9.48 22.12
C LEU A 116 -1.63 -8.10 22.29
N ALA A 117 -0.33 -8.10 22.60
CA ALA A 117 0.46 -6.87 22.78
C ALA A 117 0.50 -5.96 21.54
N TRP A 118 0.19 -6.49 20.35
CA TRP A 118 0.23 -5.78 19.09
C TRP A 118 -1.16 -5.50 18.50
N ARG A 119 -2.23 -5.89 19.22
CA ARG A 119 -3.60 -5.76 18.70
C ARG A 119 -4.06 -4.31 18.61
N ASP A 120 -3.70 -3.48 19.57
CA ASP A 120 -4.07 -2.06 19.58
C ASP A 120 -3.24 -1.24 18.58
N VAL A 121 -2.06 -1.74 18.20
CA VAL A 121 -1.14 -1.06 17.29
C VAL A 121 -1.50 -1.32 15.83
N PHE A 122 -1.74 -2.58 15.47
CA PHE A 122 -1.98 -2.98 14.07
C PHE A 122 -3.44 -3.30 13.75
N GLY A 123 -4.32 -3.31 14.76
CA GLY A 123 -5.68 -3.80 14.60
C GLY A 123 -5.74 -5.30 14.29
N PRO A 124 -6.93 -5.85 14.01
CA PRO A 124 -7.07 -7.25 13.66
C PRO A 124 -6.51 -7.51 12.27
N LEU A 125 -5.49 -8.37 12.17
CA LEU A 125 -4.90 -8.79 10.90
C LEU A 125 -5.12 -10.29 10.64
N PRO A 126 -5.16 -10.71 9.36
CA PRO A 126 -5.19 -12.11 8.95
C PRO A 126 -4.04 -12.94 9.52
N GLU A 127 -4.27 -14.25 9.67
CA GLU A 127 -3.23 -15.22 9.94
C GLU A 127 -2.67 -15.75 8.62
N GLY A 128 -1.38 -15.50 8.39
CA GLY A 128 -0.64 -15.95 7.21
C GLY A 128 -1.06 -15.29 5.90
N LEU A 129 -0.25 -15.51 4.87
CA LEU A 129 -0.58 -15.16 3.49
C LEU A 129 -1.86 -15.90 3.02
N GLY A 130 -2.06 -17.14 3.46
CA GLY A 130 -3.27 -17.92 3.18
C GLY A 130 -4.54 -17.21 3.66
N GLY A 131 -4.52 -16.61 4.86
CA GLY A 131 -5.67 -15.86 5.36
C GLY A 131 -6.00 -14.59 4.55
N LEU A 132 -5.02 -13.98 3.87
CA LEU A 132 -5.27 -12.90 2.92
C LEU A 132 -5.93 -13.43 1.65
N VAL A 133 -5.39 -14.53 1.10
CA VAL A 133 -5.92 -15.21 -0.08
C VAL A 133 -7.37 -15.66 0.13
N ASP A 134 -7.68 -16.28 1.26
CA ASP A 134 -9.03 -16.74 1.58
C ASP A 134 -10.04 -15.59 1.62
N ARG A 135 -9.65 -14.44 2.19
CA ARG A 135 -10.51 -13.25 2.22
C ARG A 135 -10.78 -12.70 0.83
N ALA A 136 -9.78 -12.68 -0.05
CA ALA A 136 -9.96 -12.28 -1.44
C ALA A 136 -10.92 -13.22 -2.18
N HIS A 137 -10.76 -14.54 -2.03
CA HIS A 137 -11.67 -15.53 -2.61
C HIS A 137 -13.11 -15.38 -2.09
N VAL A 138 -13.30 -15.19 -0.79
CA VAL A 138 -14.63 -14.96 -0.19
C VAL A 138 -15.31 -13.70 -0.74
N ALA A 139 -14.52 -12.67 -1.07
CA ALA A 139 -15.03 -11.45 -1.70
C ALA A 139 -15.25 -11.59 -3.23
N GLY A 140 -15.00 -12.77 -3.81
CA GLY A 140 -15.25 -13.09 -5.21
C GLY A 140 -14.11 -12.71 -6.16
N TRP A 141 -12.91 -12.44 -5.65
CA TRP A 141 -11.73 -12.17 -6.48
C TRP A 141 -11.01 -13.47 -6.85
N THR A 142 -10.48 -13.53 -8.06
CA THR A 142 -9.48 -14.54 -8.44
C THR A 142 -8.10 -14.04 -8.01
N VAL A 143 -7.38 -14.83 -7.22
CA VAL A 143 -5.99 -14.51 -6.83
C VAL A 143 -5.04 -15.07 -7.88
N ILE A 144 -4.45 -14.19 -8.69
CA ILE A 144 -3.53 -14.56 -9.77
C ILE A 144 -2.05 -14.38 -9.39
N GLY A 145 -1.79 -13.78 -8.23
CA GLY A 145 -0.46 -13.71 -7.62
C GLY A 145 -0.59 -13.45 -6.12
N ALA A 146 0.25 -14.13 -5.33
CA ALA A 146 0.32 -13.96 -3.89
C ALA A 146 1.76 -14.17 -3.43
N GLU A 147 2.37 -13.12 -2.88
CA GLU A 147 3.74 -13.15 -2.38
C GLU A 147 3.80 -12.48 -1.00
N ALA A 148 4.77 -12.86 -0.18
CA ALA A 148 5.03 -12.19 1.09
C ALA A 148 6.39 -11.51 1.02
N SER A 149 6.46 -10.30 1.57
CA SER A 149 7.74 -9.62 1.72
C SER A 149 8.66 -10.39 2.65
N ASP A 150 9.93 -10.42 2.28
CA ASP A 150 10.94 -11.14 3.04
C ASP A 150 11.40 -10.34 4.28
N PRO A 151 12.10 -10.97 5.24
CA PRO A 151 12.58 -10.27 6.42
C PRO A 151 13.58 -9.13 6.13
N TRP A 152 14.30 -9.19 5.02
CA TRP A 152 15.29 -8.17 4.64
C TRP A 152 14.62 -6.92 4.07
N GLU A 153 13.54 -7.09 3.33
CA GLU A 153 12.67 -6.00 2.87
C GLU A 153 12.04 -5.27 4.07
N TRP A 154 11.54 -6.01 5.06
CA TRP A 154 11.06 -5.42 6.33
C TRP A 154 12.15 -4.64 7.06
N ASP A 155 13.34 -5.24 7.18
CA ASP A 155 14.50 -4.58 7.79
C ASP A 155 14.87 -3.28 7.06
N ALA A 156 14.84 -3.29 5.72
CA ALA A 156 15.13 -2.12 4.89
C ALA A 156 14.06 -1.04 5.06
N PHE A 157 12.78 -1.44 5.07
CA PHE A 157 11.65 -0.54 5.28
C PHE A 157 11.73 0.16 6.64
N GLU A 158 11.89 -0.57 7.73
CA GLU A 158 11.93 0.01 9.08
C GLU A 158 13.13 0.94 9.28
N ARG A 159 14.29 0.61 8.69
CA ARG A 159 15.44 1.53 8.66
C ARG A 159 15.14 2.81 7.89
N ALA A 160 14.67 2.68 6.65
CA ALA A 160 14.41 3.84 5.79
C ALA A 160 13.33 4.75 6.38
N TRP A 161 12.31 4.16 7.02
CA TRP A 161 11.28 4.89 7.74
C TRP A 161 11.87 5.67 8.92
N GLY A 162 12.66 5.01 9.77
CA GLY A 162 13.30 5.66 10.91
C GLY A 162 14.22 6.79 10.49
N ASP A 163 15.01 6.60 9.43
CA ASP A 163 15.85 7.65 8.85
C ASP A 163 15.01 8.82 8.30
N GLY A 164 13.86 8.52 7.70
CA GLY A 164 12.88 9.52 7.28
C GLY A 164 12.39 10.39 8.44
N VAL A 165 12.04 9.78 9.57
CA VAL A 165 11.64 10.49 10.78
C VAL A 165 12.80 11.34 11.30
N ARG A 166 14.02 10.80 11.38
CA ARG A 166 15.21 11.56 11.84
C ARG A 166 15.49 12.79 10.98
N ARG A 167 15.29 12.71 9.66
CA ARG A 167 15.44 13.84 8.72
C ARG A 167 14.39 14.93 8.87
N SER A 168 13.31 14.70 9.63
CA SER A 168 12.34 15.76 9.93
C SER A 168 12.90 16.83 10.87
N HIS A 169 13.95 16.49 11.65
CA HIS A 169 14.55 17.34 12.68
C HIS A 169 13.55 17.90 13.71
N LEU A 170 12.36 17.29 13.84
CA LEU A 170 11.38 17.64 14.85
C LEU A 170 11.88 17.25 16.25
N PRO A 171 11.55 18.02 17.31
CA PRO A 171 11.87 17.62 18.68
C PRO A 171 11.37 16.20 18.99
N GLY A 172 12.25 15.34 19.49
CA GLY A 172 11.92 13.95 19.83
C GLY A 172 11.91 12.96 18.66
N ALA A 173 12.13 13.39 17.42
CA ALA A 173 12.12 12.53 16.23
C ALA A 173 13.09 11.34 16.32
N ALA A 174 14.31 11.57 16.81
CA ALA A 174 15.30 10.51 16.97
C ALA A 174 14.86 9.46 18.00
N ALA A 175 14.42 9.89 19.19
CA ALA A 175 13.94 8.99 20.24
C ALA A 175 12.69 8.20 19.79
N PHE A 176 11.80 8.83 19.02
CA PHE A 176 10.65 8.14 18.44
C PHE A 176 11.06 7.06 17.43
N ALA A 177 12.02 7.38 16.55
CA ALA A 177 12.56 6.41 15.59
C ALA A 177 13.29 5.25 16.28
N ASP A 178 14.05 5.52 17.35
CA ASP A 178 14.72 4.49 18.16
C ASP A 178 13.70 3.56 18.85
N SER A 179 12.66 4.15 19.45
CA SER A 179 11.58 3.40 20.11
C SER A 179 10.84 2.48 19.13
N ARG A 180 10.54 2.97 17.92
CA ARG A 180 9.94 2.13 16.88
C ARG A 180 10.87 0.98 16.46
N TRP A 181 12.16 1.26 16.30
CA TRP A 181 13.13 0.23 15.94
C TRP A 181 13.20 -0.87 17.00
N ASP A 182 13.21 -0.52 18.28
CA ASP A 182 13.17 -1.51 19.36
C ASP A 182 11.87 -2.34 19.35
N ALA A 183 10.73 -1.68 19.14
CA ALA A 183 9.43 -2.34 18.98
C ALA A 183 9.42 -3.33 17.81
N TYR A 184 10.02 -2.96 16.67
CA TYR A 184 10.20 -3.86 15.54
C TYR A 184 11.13 -5.02 15.90
N ALA A 185 12.39 -4.72 16.23
CA ALA A 185 13.47 -5.70 16.38
C ALA A 185 13.19 -6.74 17.47
N ARG A 186 12.53 -6.35 18.57
CA ARG A 186 12.24 -7.22 19.72
C ARG A 186 10.79 -7.69 19.78
N GLY A 187 9.90 -7.08 18.99
CA GLY A 187 8.46 -7.27 19.13
C GLY A 187 7.83 -8.03 17.98
N TYR A 188 7.84 -7.45 16.79
CA TYR A 188 7.09 -7.95 15.63
C TYR A 188 7.95 -8.34 14.41
N ARG A 189 9.28 -8.14 14.44
CA ARG A 189 10.19 -8.66 13.41
C ARG A 189 10.09 -10.18 13.30
N GLY A 190 9.88 -10.68 12.07
CA GLY A 190 9.71 -12.11 11.79
C GLY A 190 8.36 -12.68 12.26
N ARG A 191 7.46 -11.85 12.79
CA ARG A 191 6.10 -12.25 13.21
C ARG A 191 5.03 -11.52 12.42
N LEU A 192 5.22 -10.23 12.16
CA LEU A 192 4.40 -9.47 11.22
C LEU A 192 4.94 -9.70 9.81
N GLY A 193 4.05 -10.09 8.90
CA GLY A 193 4.30 -10.20 7.47
C GLY A 193 3.58 -9.09 6.69
N PHE A 194 4.01 -8.86 5.46
CA PHE A 194 3.34 -7.99 4.50
C PHE A 194 3.10 -8.80 3.23
N GLY A 195 1.85 -8.98 2.85
CA GLY A 195 1.44 -9.75 1.69
C GLY A 195 1.14 -8.83 0.51
N TRP A 196 1.54 -9.26 -0.68
CA TRP A 196 1.21 -8.66 -1.96
C TRP A 196 0.27 -9.60 -2.71
N LEU A 197 -0.97 -9.18 -2.92
CA LEU A 197 -1.94 -9.91 -3.73
C LEU A 197 -2.18 -9.19 -5.05
N LEU A 198 -2.06 -9.93 -6.15
CA LEU A 198 -2.59 -9.52 -7.44
C LEU A 198 -3.91 -10.24 -7.69
N LEU A 199 -4.97 -9.45 -7.79
CA LEU A 199 -6.35 -9.90 -7.89
C LEU A 199 -6.91 -9.58 -9.27
N GLN A 200 -7.80 -10.44 -9.73
CA GLN A 200 -8.51 -10.30 -11.00
C GLN A 200 -10.00 -10.60 -10.85
N ARG A 201 -10.82 -9.84 -11.59
CA ARG A 201 -12.22 -10.14 -11.84
C ARG A 201 -12.42 -10.76 -13.23
#